data_AF-A0A6I8N5F6-F1
#
_entry.id   AF-A0A6I8N5F6-F1
#
_cell.length_a   1.000
_cell.length_b   1.000
_cell.length_c   1.000
_cell.angle_alpha   90.00
_cell.angle_beta   90.00
_cell.angle_gamma   90.00
#
_symmetry.space_group_name_H-M   'P 1'
#
loop_
_entity.id
_entity.type
_entity.pdbx_description
1 polymer ?
#
loop_
_entity_poly.entity_id
_entity_poly.type
_entity_poly.pdbx_seq_one_letter_code
_entity_poly.pdbx_strand_id
1 'polypeptide(L)'
;MHNFGAVLTALGGFGPFQKWLVFWLALPNLGIPFYFFGQMFMFLEPRHHCDTSWILALSPNLSTEQQLNLTIPRRADGTFEACRMYRPEPGWGIDEIVSFGLNDTEDCRDGWMYLSEEPPSLVTEFDLVCGRKHEKEVSQSVYMAGLLVGAASFGTMSDRFGRRITILMELLLQAMVGIGTAFVPNFYLYMVLRFVVGTAVSGFSISFVTLNMEWVGPSRRPFTVVISHCLFALGQMVLAGLAYGVRNWRLLQLAGSSPIVLLFFYVWVVPESARWLLVQGRVDEAQELLQKAAACNHRTIPPELLDQLQNETKSPKGNVLVLFHYQHLRKVTLILLAVWFVDSLVYYGLSLNVGSFGLNIYLTQLVFGLVELPARFGCIFMLQRFGRRQCQAWTLLVGGSMCLIIIFIPPGTIWPPLLPHAQEPSGDKLSVPKSIQPFVHPPAPPLLTVPPSILLSPVCSLSVPQSIPQSVFPSIHLTKPIRA
;
A
#
# COMPACT_ATOMS: atom_id res chain seq x y z
N MET A 1 34.74 7.24 8.34
CA MET A 1 33.87 6.15 7.84
C MET A 1 34.50 5.29 6.75
N HIS A 2 35.76 5.50 6.35
CA HIS A 2 36.44 4.59 5.41
C HIS A 2 36.63 3.19 6.04
N ASN A 3 36.72 3.13 7.37
CA ASN A 3 37.01 1.92 8.14
C ASN A 3 35.81 0.96 8.20
N PHE A 4 34.58 1.46 8.39
CA PHE A 4 33.38 0.62 8.38
C PHE A 4 33.14 -0.06 7.01
N GLY A 5 33.43 0.65 5.91
CA GLY A 5 33.39 0.07 4.57
C GLY A 5 34.39 -1.06 4.38
N ALA A 6 35.59 -0.94 4.96
CA ALA A 6 36.61 -2.00 4.95
C ALA A 6 36.14 -3.23 5.73
N VAL A 7 35.50 -3.06 6.89
CA VAL A 7 34.91 -4.15 7.68
C VAL A 7 33.81 -4.88 6.92
N LEU A 8 32.89 -4.17 6.26
CA LEU A 8 31.88 -4.79 5.38
C LEU A 8 32.50 -5.55 4.20
N THR A 9 33.64 -5.08 3.70
CA THR A 9 34.38 -5.76 2.63
C THR A 9 35.04 -7.04 3.15
N ALA A 10 35.64 -7.00 4.35
CA ALA A 10 36.20 -8.15 5.03
C ALA A 10 35.13 -9.24 5.30
N LEU A 11 33.92 -8.82 5.66
CA LEU A 11 32.73 -9.66 5.79
C LEU A 11 32.27 -10.33 4.49
N GLY A 12 32.85 -9.96 3.33
CA GLY A 12 32.53 -10.51 2.02
C GLY A 12 31.51 -9.70 1.23
N GLY A 13 31.04 -8.55 1.75
CA GLY A 13 30.16 -7.58 1.09
C GLY A 13 28.71 -8.04 0.85
N PHE A 14 28.50 -9.31 0.50
CA PHE A 14 27.21 -9.94 0.20
C PHE A 14 27.25 -11.47 0.42
N GLY A 15 27.60 -11.88 1.64
CA GLY A 15 27.65 -13.27 2.07
C GLY A 15 26.26 -13.86 2.38
N PRO A 16 26.21 -15.12 2.85
CA PRO A 16 24.97 -15.80 3.26
C PRO A 16 24.11 -14.98 4.23
N PHE A 17 24.71 -14.35 5.24
CA PHE A 17 24.01 -13.50 6.21
C PHE A 17 23.31 -12.32 5.53
N GLN A 18 24.01 -11.58 4.66
CA GLN A 18 23.43 -10.45 3.94
C GLN A 18 22.32 -10.90 2.99
N LYS A 19 22.48 -12.01 2.28
CA LYS A 19 21.45 -12.54 1.37
C LYS A 19 20.18 -12.91 2.13
N TRP A 20 20.33 -13.61 3.25
CA TRP A 20 19.24 -13.99 4.13
C TRP A 20 18.54 -12.75 4.70
N LEU A 21 19.31 -11.78 5.20
CA LEU A 21 18.79 -10.54 5.75
C LEU A 21 18.03 -9.73 4.70
N VAL A 22 18.58 -9.58 3.49
CA VAL A 22 17.92 -8.88 2.38
C VAL A 22 16.61 -9.54 2.02
N PHE A 23 16.57 -10.86 1.87
CA PHE A 23 15.34 -11.58 1.54
C PHE A 23 14.25 -11.33 2.59
N TRP A 24 14.57 -11.52 3.87
CA TRP A 24 13.61 -11.34 4.94
C TRP A 24 13.18 -9.90 5.10
N LEU A 25 14.11 -8.96 5.11
CA LEU A 25 13.76 -7.55 5.21
C LEU A 25 12.89 -7.13 4.01
N ALA A 26 13.10 -7.70 2.83
CA ALA A 26 12.39 -7.31 1.62
C ALA A 26 10.96 -7.89 1.53
N LEU A 27 10.70 -9.05 2.15
CA LEU A 27 9.40 -9.74 2.10
C LEU A 27 8.17 -8.90 2.50
N PRO A 28 8.20 -8.00 3.51
CA PRO A 28 7.06 -7.13 3.81
C PRO A 28 6.71 -6.17 2.67
N ASN A 29 7.64 -5.87 1.74
CA ASN A 29 7.32 -5.07 0.55
C ASN A 29 6.27 -5.73 -0.36
N LEU A 30 6.05 -7.04 -0.24
CA LEU A 30 4.95 -7.73 -0.92
C LEU A 30 3.58 -7.21 -0.45
N GLY A 31 3.44 -6.83 0.81
CA GLY A 31 2.19 -6.33 1.39
C GLY A 31 1.98 -4.82 1.24
N ILE A 32 3.04 -4.04 0.97
CA ILE A 32 2.93 -2.58 0.85
C ILE A 32 1.94 -2.13 -0.26
N PRO A 33 1.94 -2.72 -1.48
CA PRO A 33 1.01 -2.35 -2.54
C PRO A 33 -0.46 -2.38 -2.12
N PHE A 34 -0.83 -3.29 -1.22
CA PHE A 34 -2.18 -3.37 -0.67
C PHE A 34 -2.60 -2.06 -0.01
N TYR A 35 -1.72 -1.41 0.76
CA TYR A 35 -2.05 -0.16 1.45
C TYR A 35 -2.03 1.06 0.54
N PHE A 36 -1.23 1.04 -0.52
CA PHE A 36 -1.18 2.12 -1.51
C PHE A 36 -2.38 2.09 -2.47
N PHE A 37 -2.70 0.92 -3.02
CA PHE A 37 -3.65 0.79 -4.13
C PHE A 37 -4.92 0.06 -3.75
N GLY A 38 -4.95 -0.70 -2.65
CA GLY A 38 -6.11 -1.49 -2.22
C GLY A 38 -7.38 -0.67 -2.08
N GLN A 39 -7.26 0.58 -1.64
CA GLN A 39 -8.35 1.54 -1.54
C GLN A 39 -9.12 1.72 -2.87
N MET A 40 -8.44 1.69 -4.02
CA MET A 40 -9.09 1.85 -5.33
C MET A 40 -10.06 0.71 -5.63
N PHE A 41 -9.80 -0.48 -5.09
CA PHE A 41 -10.68 -1.64 -5.22
C PHE A 41 -11.78 -1.70 -4.16
N MET A 42 -11.72 -0.85 -3.14
CA MET A 42 -12.75 -0.75 -2.10
C MET A 42 -13.79 0.33 -2.43
N PHE A 43 -13.43 1.30 -3.29
CA PHE A 43 -14.29 2.39 -3.74
C PHE A 43 -14.97 2.14 -5.09
N LEU A 44 -15.22 0.88 -5.47
CA LEU A 44 -16.05 0.62 -6.65
C LEU A 44 -17.44 1.24 -6.39
N GLU A 45 -17.84 2.11 -7.32
CA GLU A 45 -19.11 2.82 -7.31
C GLU A 45 -20.10 2.00 -8.15
N PRO A 46 -21.08 1.33 -7.51
CA PRO A 46 -22.15 0.67 -8.26
C PRO A 46 -23.00 1.69 -8.98
N ARG A 47 -23.77 1.18 -9.94
CA ARG A 47 -24.95 1.92 -10.39
C ARG A 47 -25.92 2.06 -9.22
N HIS A 48 -26.38 3.29 -9.03
CA HIS A 48 -27.27 3.68 -7.95
C HIS A 48 -28.29 4.69 -8.45
N HIS A 49 -29.37 4.82 -7.71
CA HIS A 49 -30.41 5.81 -7.93
C HIS A 49 -30.96 6.29 -6.58
N CYS A 50 -31.68 7.41 -6.55
CA CYS A 50 -32.32 7.88 -5.32
C CYS A 50 -33.28 6.82 -4.76
N ASP A 51 -33.41 6.72 -3.44
CA ASP A 51 -34.54 6.01 -2.85
C ASP A 51 -35.82 6.79 -3.10
N THR A 52 -36.77 6.17 -3.79
CA THR A 52 -38.08 6.74 -4.10
C THR A 52 -39.22 5.91 -3.52
N SER A 53 -38.94 5.16 -2.45
CA SER A 53 -39.89 4.33 -1.71
C SER A 53 -41.15 5.08 -1.24
N TRP A 54 -41.10 6.41 -1.13
CA TRP A 54 -42.26 7.26 -0.85
C TRP A 54 -43.44 7.02 -1.81
N ILE A 55 -43.21 6.69 -3.09
CA ILE A 55 -44.30 6.46 -4.06
C ILE A 55 -45.06 5.16 -3.77
N LEU A 56 -44.42 4.18 -3.12
CA LEU A 56 -45.04 2.92 -2.73
C LEU A 56 -46.07 3.11 -1.59
N ALA A 57 -45.96 4.19 -0.82
CA ALA A 57 -46.98 4.57 0.14
C ALA A 57 -48.29 5.04 -0.53
N LEU A 58 -48.20 5.61 -1.74
CA LEU A 58 -49.36 6.02 -2.53
C LEU A 58 -49.94 4.85 -3.34
N SER A 59 -49.08 3.99 -3.89
CA SER A 59 -49.50 2.80 -4.63
C SER A 59 -48.55 1.62 -4.38
N PRO A 60 -48.93 0.66 -3.52
CA PRO A 60 -48.04 -0.44 -3.12
C PRO A 60 -47.85 -1.51 -4.21
N ASN A 61 -48.64 -1.49 -5.28
CA ASN A 61 -48.61 -2.51 -6.36
C ASN A 61 -47.81 -2.07 -7.60
N LEU A 62 -47.00 -1.01 -7.51
CA LEU A 62 -46.16 -0.54 -8.60
C LEU A 62 -45.01 -1.51 -8.90
N SER A 63 -44.71 -1.73 -10.17
CA SER A 63 -43.47 -2.42 -10.56
C SER A 63 -42.26 -1.50 -10.40
N THR A 64 -41.07 -2.07 -10.19
CA THR A 64 -39.82 -1.30 -10.03
C THR A 64 -39.55 -0.42 -11.25
N GLU A 65 -39.83 -0.89 -12.47
CA GLU A 65 -39.66 -0.08 -13.68
C GLU A 65 -40.63 1.11 -13.73
N GLN A 66 -41.89 0.91 -13.34
CA GLN A 66 -42.89 1.98 -13.28
C GLN A 66 -42.51 3.01 -12.22
N GLN A 67 -42.09 2.55 -11.04
CA GLN A 67 -41.59 3.42 -9.97
C GLN A 67 -40.45 4.31 -10.47
N LEU A 68 -39.41 3.70 -11.06
CA LEU A 68 -38.24 4.47 -11.54
C LEU A 68 -38.64 5.45 -12.64
N ASN A 69 -39.52 5.06 -13.55
CA ASN A 69 -39.94 5.91 -14.66
C ASN A 69 -40.80 7.12 -14.23
N LEU A 70 -41.54 7.00 -13.13
CA LEU A 70 -42.35 8.10 -12.58
C LEU A 70 -41.55 9.02 -11.64
N THR A 71 -40.52 8.49 -10.98
CA THR A 71 -39.84 9.19 -9.88
C THR A 71 -38.44 9.69 -10.22
N ILE A 72 -37.81 9.17 -11.28
CA ILE A 72 -36.43 9.50 -11.62
C ILE A 72 -36.34 10.01 -13.07
N PRO A 73 -35.73 11.19 -13.28
CA PRO A 73 -35.53 11.72 -14.63
C PRO A 73 -34.58 10.84 -15.45
N ARG A 74 -34.78 10.83 -16.77
CA ARG A 74 -33.89 10.14 -17.72
C ARG A 74 -32.91 11.13 -18.35
N ARG A 75 -31.66 10.70 -18.52
CA ARG A 75 -30.66 11.41 -19.32
C ARG A 75 -30.96 11.27 -20.81
N ALA A 76 -30.30 12.12 -21.61
CA ALA A 76 -30.34 12.06 -23.08
C ALA A 76 -29.95 10.67 -23.63
N ASP A 77 -29.13 9.92 -22.90
CA ASP A 77 -28.67 8.57 -23.26
C ASP A 77 -29.68 7.46 -22.89
N GLY A 78 -30.86 7.83 -22.35
CA GLY A 78 -31.93 6.90 -21.97
C GLY A 78 -31.79 6.24 -20.59
N THR A 79 -30.64 6.43 -19.92
CA THR A 79 -30.36 5.96 -18.56
C THR A 79 -31.00 6.86 -17.50
N PHE A 80 -31.32 6.30 -16.34
CA PHE A 80 -31.84 7.08 -15.21
C PHE A 80 -30.76 7.97 -14.59
N GLU A 81 -31.14 9.15 -14.12
CA GLU A 81 -30.25 10.03 -13.38
C GLU A 81 -29.96 9.46 -11.99
N ALA A 82 -28.68 9.38 -11.61
CA ALA A 82 -28.27 8.70 -10.38
C ALA A 82 -28.44 9.55 -9.10
N CYS A 83 -28.39 10.88 -9.24
CA CYS A 83 -28.27 11.81 -8.11
C CYS A 83 -29.45 12.76 -7.92
N ARG A 84 -30.44 12.70 -8.82
CA ARG A 84 -31.61 13.55 -8.78
C ARG A 84 -32.87 12.72 -8.90
N MET A 85 -33.92 13.21 -8.29
CA MET A 85 -35.27 12.65 -8.37
C MET A 85 -36.26 13.76 -8.65
N TYR A 86 -37.44 13.37 -9.15
CA TYR A 86 -38.56 14.28 -9.24
C TYR A 86 -39.08 14.64 -7.85
N ARG A 87 -39.36 15.92 -7.65
CA ARG A 87 -39.90 16.44 -6.40
C ARG A 87 -41.35 16.00 -6.23
N PRO A 88 -41.74 15.40 -5.10
CA PRO A 88 -43.14 15.08 -4.83
C PRO A 88 -43.98 16.36 -4.67
N GLU A 89 -45.09 16.45 -5.40
CA GLU A 89 -46.03 17.58 -5.27
C GLU A 89 -47.00 17.32 -4.10
N PRO A 90 -47.13 18.25 -3.13
CA PRO A 90 -47.99 18.03 -1.97
C PRO A 90 -49.46 17.88 -2.36
N GLY A 91 -50.08 16.77 -1.93
CA GLY A 91 -51.53 16.52 -2.11
C GLY A 91 -51.91 15.85 -3.43
N TRP A 92 -50.95 15.50 -4.29
CA TRP A 92 -51.21 14.70 -5.49
C TRP A 92 -51.28 13.21 -5.16
N GLY A 93 -52.24 12.50 -5.75
CA GLY A 93 -52.32 11.05 -5.75
C GLY A 93 -51.54 10.44 -6.93
N ILE A 94 -51.56 9.10 -7.03
CA ILE A 94 -50.84 8.41 -8.09
C ILE A 94 -51.41 8.71 -9.49
N ASP A 95 -52.73 8.90 -9.58
CA ASP A 95 -53.41 9.16 -10.86
C ASP A 95 -53.01 10.53 -11.42
N GLU A 96 -52.89 11.55 -10.56
CA GLU A 96 -52.43 12.88 -10.94
C GLU A 96 -50.96 12.87 -11.39
N ILE A 97 -50.10 12.12 -10.69
CA ILE A 97 -48.68 11.97 -11.04
C ILE A 97 -48.54 11.31 -12.42
N VAL A 98 -49.35 10.29 -12.71
CA VAL A 98 -49.32 9.60 -14.01
C VAL A 98 -49.88 10.48 -15.13
N SER A 99 -50.91 11.30 -14.85
CA SER A 99 -51.55 12.12 -15.88
C SER A 99 -50.81 13.42 -16.19
N PHE A 100 -50.27 14.10 -15.18
CA PHE A 100 -49.63 15.41 -15.33
C PHE A 100 -48.10 15.34 -15.35
N GLY A 101 -47.52 14.27 -14.79
CA GLY A 101 -46.07 14.14 -14.64
C GLY A 101 -45.48 15.10 -13.60
N LEU A 102 -44.30 14.76 -13.10
CA LEU A 102 -43.52 15.63 -12.22
C LEU A 102 -42.48 16.39 -13.05
N ASN A 103 -42.38 17.71 -12.85
CA ASN A 103 -41.50 18.57 -13.65
C ASN A 103 -40.27 19.07 -12.88
N ASP A 104 -40.43 19.34 -11.58
CA ASP A 104 -39.33 19.83 -10.76
C ASP A 104 -38.45 18.69 -10.27
N THR A 105 -37.13 18.92 -10.31
CA THR A 105 -36.13 17.95 -9.83
C THR A 105 -35.44 18.47 -8.58
N GLU A 106 -35.06 17.56 -7.70
CA GLU A 106 -34.33 17.84 -6.47
C GLU A 106 -33.28 16.75 -6.19
N ASP A 107 -32.36 17.04 -5.26
CA ASP A 107 -31.38 16.06 -4.78
C ASP A 107 -32.07 14.96 -3.96
N CYS A 108 -31.49 13.74 -3.96
CA CYS A 108 -32.06 12.60 -3.23
C CYS A 108 -32.26 12.92 -1.74
N ARG A 109 -33.48 12.75 -1.22
CA ARG A 109 -33.83 13.04 0.18
C ARG A 109 -33.65 11.84 1.11
N ASP A 110 -34.15 10.69 0.70
CA ASP A 110 -34.30 9.51 1.55
C ASP A 110 -33.15 8.49 1.36
N GLY A 111 -32.02 8.96 0.84
CA GLY A 111 -30.83 8.13 0.59
C GLY A 111 -30.79 7.55 -0.83
N TRP A 112 -30.04 6.44 -0.98
CA TRP A 112 -29.76 5.82 -2.27
C TRP A 112 -30.02 4.32 -2.24
N MET A 113 -30.47 3.82 -3.39
CA MET A 113 -30.66 2.41 -3.65
C MET A 113 -29.60 1.94 -4.64
N TYR A 114 -28.85 0.92 -4.25
CA TYR A 114 -27.82 0.27 -5.06
C TYR A 114 -28.40 -1.00 -5.70
N LEU A 115 -28.01 -1.30 -6.94
CA LEU A 115 -28.44 -2.54 -7.59
C LEU A 115 -27.96 -3.77 -6.80
N SER A 116 -28.92 -4.64 -6.46
CA SER A 116 -28.76 -5.77 -5.50
C SER A 116 -27.70 -6.82 -5.86
N GLU A 117 -27.20 -6.79 -7.10
CA GLU A 117 -26.22 -7.77 -7.59
C GLU A 117 -24.76 -7.44 -7.20
N GLU A 118 -24.50 -6.23 -6.67
CA GLU A 118 -23.14 -5.82 -6.35
C GLU A 118 -22.77 -6.05 -4.86
N PRO A 119 -21.58 -6.62 -4.59
CA PRO A 119 -21.10 -6.85 -3.23
C PRO A 119 -20.80 -5.52 -2.50
N PRO A 120 -20.85 -5.50 -1.15
CA PRO A 120 -20.69 -4.27 -0.40
C PRO A 120 -19.29 -3.66 -0.60
N SER A 121 -19.27 -2.36 -0.87
CA SER A 121 -18.08 -1.52 -1.05
C SER A 121 -18.08 -0.39 -0.02
N LEU A 122 -16.96 0.32 0.14
CA LEU A 122 -16.92 1.51 1.00
C LEU A 122 -17.93 2.58 0.55
N VAL A 123 -18.24 2.62 -0.75
CA VAL A 123 -19.21 3.57 -1.31
C VAL A 123 -20.62 3.22 -0.88
N THR A 124 -21.00 1.94 -0.97
CA THR A 124 -22.36 1.49 -0.64
C THR A 124 -22.64 1.44 0.85
N GLU A 125 -21.62 1.22 1.67
CA GLU A 125 -21.80 1.11 3.10
C GLU A 125 -21.83 2.48 3.82
N PHE A 126 -21.19 3.49 3.24
CA PHE A 126 -21.11 4.84 3.83
C PHE A 126 -21.78 5.93 2.98
N ASP A 127 -22.53 5.53 1.95
CA ASP A 127 -23.25 6.40 1.02
C ASP A 127 -22.39 7.55 0.48
N LEU A 128 -21.26 7.19 -0.14
CA LEU A 128 -20.25 8.12 -0.65
C LEU A 128 -20.49 8.49 -2.12
N VAL A 129 -21.75 8.73 -2.46
CA VAL A 129 -22.21 9.06 -3.82
C VAL A 129 -22.62 10.53 -3.93
N CYS A 130 -22.82 11.01 -5.17
CA CYS A 130 -23.36 12.33 -5.46
C CYS A 130 -22.60 13.47 -4.73
N GLY A 131 -23.26 14.22 -3.84
CA GLY A 131 -22.65 15.33 -3.10
C GLY A 131 -21.43 14.92 -2.26
N ARG A 132 -21.35 13.66 -1.84
CA ARG A 132 -20.24 13.11 -1.03
C ARG A 132 -19.22 12.32 -1.86
N LYS A 133 -19.28 12.39 -3.18
CA LYS A 133 -18.35 11.69 -4.09
C LYS A 133 -16.88 12.11 -3.90
N HIS A 134 -16.65 13.35 -3.47
CA HIS A 134 -15.30 13.90 -3.24
C HIS A 134 -14.60 13.27 -2.03
N GLU A 135 -15.33 12.66 -1.10
CA GLU A 135 -14.80 12.06 0.12
C GLU A 135 -13.79 10.92 -0.16
N LYS A 136 -13.93 10.22 -1.29
CA LYS A 136 -12.96 9.21 -1.74
C LYS A 136 -11.58 9.82 -2.03
N GLU A 137 -11.57 11.00 -2.64
CA GLU A 137 -10.35 11.74 -3.02
C GLU A 137 -9.72 12.38 -1.78
N VAL A 138 -10.54 12.89 -0.87
CA VAL A 138 -10.12 13.37 0.44
C VAL A 138 -9.46 12.23 1.23
N SER A 139 -10.09 11.05 1.30
CA SER A 139 -9.50 9.90 1.98
C SER A 139 -8.14 9.50 1.41
N GLN A 140 -7.94 9.57 0.10
CA GLN A 140 -6.63 9.28 -0.50
C GLN A 140 -5.60 10.37 -0.17
N SER A 141 -6.02 11.62 -0.14
CA SER A 141 -5.19 12.76 0.26
C SER A 141 -4.76 12.65 1.73
N VAL A 142 -5.66 12.21 2.62
CA VAL A 142 -5.39 11.93 4.03
C VAL A 142 -4.35 10.82 4.18
N TYR A 143 -4.42 9.75 3.39
CA TYR A 143 -3.38 8.70 3.36
C TYR A 143 -2.01 9.27 2.94
N MET A 144 -1.97 10.13 1.91
CA MET A 144 -0.73 10.79 1.46
C MET A 144 -0.15 11.75 2.51
N ALA A 145 -1.01 12.49 3.22
CA ALA A 145 -0.59 13.29 4.37
C ALA A 145 0.02 12.41 5.47
N GLY A 146 -0.57 11.23 5.70
CA GLY A 146 -0.02 10.21 6.59
C GLY A 146 1.40 9.78 6.18
N LEU A 147 1.63 9.49 4.89
CA LEU A 147 2.96 9.15 4.35
C LEU A 147 3.98 10.26 4.58
N LEU A 148 3.60 11.53 4.41
CA LEU A 148 4.46 12.70 4.65
C LEU A 148 4.87 12.79 6.12
N VAL A 149 3.90 12.68 7.03
CA VAL A 149 4.16 12.70 8.48
C VAL A 149 5.04 11.52 8.88
N GLY A 150 4.80 10.34 8.30
CA GLY A 150 5.62 9.15 8.51
C GLY A 150 7.07 9.38 8.10
N ALA A 151 7.28 9.95 6.92
CA ALA A 151 8.62 10.22 6.40
C ALA A 151 9.42 11.17 7.31
N ALA A 152 8.76 12.23 7.81
CA ALA A 152 9.40 13.22 8.66
C ALA A 152 9.70 12.71 10.09
N SER A 153 8.75 11.96 10.68
CA SER A 153 8.83 11.51 12.07
C SER A 153 9.68 10.26 12.24
N PHE A 154 9.41 9.21 11.47
CA PHE A 154 10.04 7.90 11.64
C PHE A 154 11.50 7.90 11.17
N GLY A 155 11.92 8.79 10.25
CA GLY A 155 13.33 8.97 9.93
C GLY A 155 14.17 9.38 11.15
N THR A 156 13.69 10.40 11.89
CA THR A 156 14.33 10.85 13.13
C THR A 156 14.25 9.80 14.23
N MET A 157 13.10 9.10 14.33
CA MET A 157 12.91 8.05 15.32
C MET A 157 13.87 6.87 15.10
N SER A 158 14.04 6.47 13.84
CA SER A 158 14.96 5.42 13.39
C SER A 158 16.42 5.76 13.70
N ASP A 159 16.82 7.03 13.56
CA ASP A 159 18.16 7.49 13.94
C ASP A 159 18.37 7.53 15.47
N ARG A 160 17.31 7.80 16.24
CA ARG A 160 17.39 7.96 17.70
C ARG A 160 17.28 6.64 18.48
N PHE A 161 16.33 5.79 18.13
CA PHE A 161 16.02 4.56 18.88
C PHE A 161 16.59 3.29 18.24
N GLY A 162 17.08 3.38 17.01
CA GLY A 162 17.64 2.26 16.27
C GLY A 162 16.71 1.77 15.15
N ARG A 163 17.30 1.09 14.18
CA ARG A 163 16.58 0.63 12.98
C ARG A 163 15.64 -0.52 13.33
N ARG A 164 16.10 -1.46 14.17
CA ARG A 164 15.32 -2.66 14.51
C ARG A 164 14.03 -2.31 15.23
N ILE A 165 14.11 -1.52 16.29
CA ILE A 165 12.93 -1.16 17.11
C ILE A 165 11.92 -0.39 16.26
N THR A 166 12.40 0.52 15.42
CA THR A 166 11.54 1.34 14.56
C THR A 166 10.79 0.47 13.54
N ILE A 167 11.47 -0.44 12.85
CA ILE A 167 10.83 -1.38 11.90
C ILE A 167 9.77 -2.23 12.60
N LEU A 168 10.06 -2.76 13.79
CA LEU A 168 9.11 -3.60 14.52
C LEU A 168 7.87 -2.82 14.98
N MET A 169 8.06 -1.56 15.42
CA MET A 169 6.93 -0.68 15.79
C MET A 169 6.06 -0.35 14.58
N GLU A 170 6.67 -0.05 13.42
CA GLU A 170 5.96 0.26 12.17
C GLU A 170 5.15 -0.95 11.68
N LEU A 171 5.75 -2.15 11.67
CA LEU A 171 5.06 -3.39 11.31
C LEU A 171 3.90 -3.71 12.25
N LEU A 172 4.10 -3.53 13.56
CA LEU A 172 3.03 -3.73 14.55
C LEU A 172 1.88 -2.73 14.35
N LEU A 173 2.20 -1.45 14.12
CA LEU A 173 1.22 -0.42 13.85
C LEU A 173 0.42 -0.72 12.58
N GLN A 174 1.10 -1.17 11.52
CA GLN A 174 0.48 -1.57 10.26
C GLN A 174 -0.43 -2.79 10.42
N ALA A 175 -0.02 -3.79 11.21
CA ALA A 175 -0.83 -4.98 11.49
C ALA A 175 -2.11 -4.62 12.26
N MET A 176 -1.97 -3.91 13.38
CA MET A 176 -3.11 -3.57 14.25
C MET A 176 -4.10 -2.66 13.54
N VAL A 177 -3.61 -1.59 12.91
CA VAL A 177 -4.48 -0.61 12.27
C VAL A 177 -5.03 -1.16 10.95
N GLY A 178 -4.25 -1.94 10.20
CA GLY A 178 -4.70 -2.61 8.99
C GLY A 178 -5.89 -3.55 9.23
N ILE A 179 -5.83 -4.39 10.27
CA ILE A 179 -6.96 -5.24 10.67
C ILE A 179 -8.10 -4.40 11.24
N GLY A 180 -7.80 -3.45 12.13
CA GLY A 180 -8.82 -2.59 12.74
C GLY A 180 -9.65 -1.80 11.73
N THR A 181 -9.05 -1.44 10.59
CA THR A 181 -9.73 -0.75 9.47
C THR A 181 -10.90 -1.57 8.91
N ALA A 182 -10.86 -2.90 8.97
CA ALA A 182 -11.94 -3.75 8.48
C ALA A 182 -13.21 -3.70 9.36
N PHE A 183 -13.12 -3.19 10.59
CA PHE A 183 -14.20 -3.16 11.58
C PHE A 183 -14.74 -1.77 11.87
N VAL A 184 -14.32 -0.76 11.10
CA VAL A 184 -14.77 0.62 11.32
C VAL A 184 -16.27 0.76 11.05
N PRO A 185 -17.03 1.44 11.93
CA PRO A 185 -18.45 1.70 11.74
C PRO A 185 -18.73 3.05 11.05
N ASN A 186 -17.71 3.88 10.86
CA ASN A 186 -17.83 5.22 10.31
C ASN A 186 -16.66 5.55 9.38
N PHE A 187 -16.96 6.27 8.30
CA PHE A 187 -16.00 6.72 7.30
C PHE A 187 -14.92 7.67 7.86
N TYR A 188 -15.25 8.55 8.80
CA TYR A 188 -14.24 9.44 9.40
C TYR A 188 -13.19 8.65 10.20
N LEU A 189 -13.61 7.60 10.91
CA LEU A 189 -12.67 6.70 11.58
C LEU A 189 -11.82 5.94 10.57
N TYR A 190 -12.42 5.47 9.46
CA TYR A 190 -11.67 4.89 8.35
C TYR A 190 -10.55 5.84 7.86
N MET A 191 -10.86 7.13 7.64
CA MET A 191 -9.86 8.12 7.22
C MET A 191 -8.74 8.32 8.25
N VAL A 192 -9.07 8.36 9.54
CA VAL A 192 -8.06 8.46 10.61
C VAL A 192 -7.16 7.23 10.62
N LEU A 193 -7.71 6.03 10.52
CA LEU A 193 -6.90 4.81 10.46
C LEU A 193 -6.05 4.74 9.19
N ARG A 194 -6.56 5.23 8.05
CA ARG A 194 -5.79 5.37 6.80
C ARG A 194 -4.61 6.32 6.96
N PHE A 195 -4.78 7.44 7.65
CA PHE A 195 -3.67 8.35 7.99
C PHE A 195 -2.58 7.62 8.77
N VAL A 196 -2.96 6.91 9.84
CA VAL A 196 -2.02 6.19 10.71
C VAL A 196 -1.28 5.08 9.96
N VAL A 197 -1.97 4.33 9.11
CA VAL A 197 -1.35 3.30 8.25
C VAL A 197 -0.40 3.94 7.25
N GLY A 198 -0.77 5.05 6.61
CA GLY A 198 0.13 5.80 5.73
C GLY A 198 1.41 6.21 6.46
N THR A 199 1.29 6.69 7.70
CA THR A 199 2.44 7.03 8.53
C THR A 199 3.34 5.80 8.79
N ALA A 200 2.76 4.65 9.15
CA ALA A 200 3.49 3.42 9.39
C ALA A 200 4.21 2.90 8.13
N VAL A 201 3.53 2.92 6.97
CA VAL A 201 4.05 2.43 5.69
C VAL A 201 5.26 3.24 5.20
N SER A 202 5.19 4.56 5.34
CA SER A 202 6.31 5.45 4.97
C SER A 202 7.51 5.28 5.89
N GLY A 203 7.26 5.20 7.21
CA GLY A 203 8.30 4.90 8.20
C GLY A 203 9.00 3.59 7.88
N PHE A 204 8.22 2.51 7.69
CA PHE A 204 8.75 1.19 7.33
C PHE A 204 9.66 1.28 6.11
N SER A 205 9.19 1.93 5.04
CA SER A 205 9.93 2.05 3.78
C SER A 205 11.30 2.72 3.98
N ILE A 206 11.37 3.79 4.79
CA ILE A 206 12.63 4.50 5.09
C ILE A 206 13.55 3.67 5.98
N SER A 207 13.02 3.13 7.08
CA SER A 207 13.79 2.36 8.06
C SER A 207 14.36 1.08 7.43
N PHE A 208 13.55 0.38 6.64
CA PHE A 208 13.92 -0.82 5.90
C PHE A 208 15.04 -0.56 4.88
N VAL A 209 14.88 0.43 4.01
CA VAL A 209 15.88 0.75 2.98
C VAL A 209 17.21 1.12 3.63
N THR A 210 17.15 1.90 4.71
CA THR A 210 18.35 2.33 5.44
C THR A 210 19.08 1.14 6.06
N LEU A 211 18.37 0.25 6.75
CA LEU A 211 18.97 -0.94 7.35
C LEU A 211 19.62 -1.85 6.30
N ASN A 212 18.98 -2.04 5.15
CA ASN A 212 19.57 -2.82 4.05
C ASN A 212 20.86 -2.19 3.52
N MET A 213 20.89 -0.88 3.31
CA MET A 213 22.07 -0.19 2.80
C MET A 213 23.25 -0.17 3.80
N GLU A 214 22.96 -0.28 5.09
CA GLU A 214 23.97 -0.33 6.16
C GLU A 214 24.63 -1.70 6.28
N TRP A 215 23.92 -2.79 5.95
CA TRP A 215 24.45 -4.16 5.96
C TRP A 215 25.07 -4.63 4.65
N VAL A 216 24.70 -4.00 3.52
CA VAL A 216 25.18 -4.39 2.19
C VAL A 216 26.28 -3.46 1.69
N GLY A 217 27.35 -4.08 1.15
CA GLY A 217 28.47 -3.36 0.55
C GLY A 217 28.06 -2.47 -0.63
N PRO A 218 28.74 -1.33 -0.88
CA PRO A 218 28.32 -0.34 -1.88
C PRO A 218 28.03 -0.88 -3.29
N SER A 219 28.79 -1.88 -3.74
CA SER A 219 28.65 -2.49 -5.08
C SER A 219 27.35 -3.28 -5.27
N ARG A 220 26.76 -3.82 -4.20
CA ARG A 220 25.57 -4.69 -4.24
C ARG A 220 24.30 -3.99 -3.77
N ARG A 221 24.38 -2.72 -3.34
CA ARG A 221 23.22 -1.92 -2.92
C ARG A 221 22.15 -1.77 -4.01
N PRO A 222 22.47 -1.46 -5.28
CA PRO A 222 21.44 -1.31 -6.32
C PRO A 222 20.63 -2.60 -6.53
N PHE A 223 21.32 -3.75 -6.48
CA PHE A 223 20.69 -5.06 -6.62
C PHE A 223 19.73 -5.37 -5.46
N THR A 224 20.11 -5.03 -4.24
CA THR A 224 19.29 -5.21 -3.03
C THR A 224 18.00 -4.38 -3.09
N VAL A 225 18.11 -3.12 -3.52
CA VAL A 225 16.94 -2.25 -3.73
C VAL A 225 16.03 -2.85 -4.80
N VAL A 226 16.59 -3.31 -5.91
CA VAL A 226 15.81 -3.92 -7.00
C VAL A 226 15.07 -5.18 -6.56
N ILE A 227 15.64 -6.05 -5.74
CA ILE A 227 14.92 -7.22 -5.19
C ILE A 227 13.67 -6.79 -4.41
N SER A 228 13.84 -5.83 -3.51
CA SER A 228 12.76 -5.28 -2.69
C SER A 228 11.66 -4.68 -3.55
N HIS A 229 12.10 -4.00 -4.59
CA HIS A 229 11.27 -3.43 -5.61
C HIS A 229 10.53 -4.53 -6.42
N CYS A 230 11.16 -5.62 -6.81
CA CYS A 230 10.47 -6.71 -7.51
C CYS A 230 9.39 -7.36 -6.62
N LEU A 231 9.62 -7.47 -5.31
CA LEU A 231 8.59 -7.95 -4.38
C LEU A 231 7.40 -6.99 -4.28
N PHE A 232 7.63 -5.67 -4.34
CA PHE A 232 6.53 -4.71 -4.45
C PHE A 232 5.72 -4.92 -5.73
N ALA A 233 6.38 -5.09 -6.88
CA ALA A 233 5.69 -5.35 -8.15
C ALA A 233 4.88 -6.66 -8.12
N LEU A 234 5.46 -7.73 -7.55
CA LEU A 234 4.75 -8.98 -7.30
C LEU A 234 3.55 -8.76 -6.37
N GLY A 235 3.68 -7.91 -5.36
CA GLY A 235 2.60 -7.54 -4.44
C GLY A 235 1.44 -6.83 -5.13
N GLN A 236 1.73 -5.99 -6.15
CA GLN A 236 0.68 -5.38 -6.99
C GLN A 236 -0.09 -6.45 -7.78
N MET A 237 0.60 -7.45 -8.32
CA MET A 237 -0.04 -8.56 -9.04
C MET A 237 -0.91 -9.41 -8.10
N VAL A 238 -0.39 -9.70 -6.89
CA VAL A 238 -1.13 -10.42 -5.84
C VAL A 238 -2.36 -9.62 -5.40
N LEU A 239 -2.23 -8.30 -5.22
CA LEU A 239 -3.35 -7.42 -4.92
C LEU A 239 -4.43 -7.48 -6.00
N ALA A 240 -4.05 -7.44 -7.29
CA ALA A 240 -5.00 -7.52 -8.38
C ALA A 240 -5.80 -8.84 -8.35
N GLY A 241 -5.12 -9.97 -8.14
CA GLY A 241 -5.77 -11.27 -7.98
C GLY A 241 -6.65 -11.36 -6.74
N LEU A 242 -6.19 -10.83 -5.61
CA LEU A 242 -6.94 -10.82 -4.36
C LEU A 242 -8.20 -9.96 -4.47
N ALA A 243 -8.10 -8.77 -5.05
CA ALA A 243 -9.23 -7.86 -5.24
C ALA A 243 -10.24 -8.38 -6.28
N TYR A 244 -9.78 -9.18 -7.25
CA TYR A 244 -10.68 -9.87 -8.18
C TYR A 244 -11.49 -10.98 -7.49
N GLY A 245 -10.83 -11.79 -6.65
CA GLY A 245 -11.45 -12.91 -5.94
C GLY A 245 -12.29 -12.52 -4.72
N VAL A 246 -11.91 -11.46 -4.00
CA VAL A 246 -12.59 -10.99 -2.79
C VAL A 246 -13.18 -9.61 -3.03
N ARG A 247 -14.48 -9.57 -3.32
CA ARG A 247 -15.18 -8.33 -3.65
C ARG A 247 -15.73 -7.54 -2.47
N ASN A 248 -15.98 -8.19 -1.33
CA ASN A 248 -16.38 -7.51 -0.11
C ASN A 248 -15.18 -6.75 0.47
N TRP A 249 -15.31 -5.43 0.64
CA TRP A 249 -14.19 -4.57 1.05
C TRP A 249 -13.65 -4.90 2.45
N ARG A 250 -14.51 -5.29 3.41
CA ARG A 250 -14.08 -5.67 4.77
C ARG A 250 -13.25 -6.95 4.74
N LEU A 251 -13.69 -7.94 3.97
CA LEU A 251 -12.94 -9.18 3.77
C LEU A 251 -11.65 -8.95 3.01
N LEU A 252 -11.65 -8.07 2.00
CA LEU A 252 -10.45 -7.68 1.26
C LEU A 252 -9.43 -7.00 2.19
N GLN A 253 -9.89 -6.13 3.10
CA GLN A 253 -9.07 -5.49 4.13
C GLN A 253 -8.41 -6.49 5.08
N LEU A 254 -9.17 -7.48 5.55
CA LEU A 254 -8.64 -8.56 6.39
C LEU A 254 -7.67 -9.45 5.62
N ALA A 255 -8.02 -9.88 4.41
CA ALA A 255 -7.20 -10.76 3.59
C ALA A 255 -5.87 -10.10 3.20
N GLY A 256 -5.89 -8.81 2.86
CA GLY A 256 -4.68 -8.06 2.53
C GLY A 256 -3.80 -7.69 3.72
N SER A 257 -4.39 -7.47 4.90
CA SER A 257 -3.64 -7.11 6.12
C SER A 257 -3.15 -8.32 6.93
N SER A 258 -3.83 -9.47 6.82
CA SER A 258 -3.48 -10.67 7.59
C SER A 258 -2.05 -11.20 7.38
N PRO A 259 -1.43 -11.15 6.17
CA PRO A 259 -0.05 -11.60 5.99
C PRO A 259 0.94 -10.78 6.82
N ILE A 260 0.63 -9.52 7.14
CA ILE A 260 1.49 -8.66 7.95
C ILE A 260 1.48 -9.05 9.44
N VAL A 261 0.43 -9.71 9.92
CA VAL A 261 0.39 -10.27 11.28
C VAL A 261 1.44 -11.35 11.46
N LEU A 262 1.66 -12.16 10.42
CA LEU A 262 2.70 -13.19 10.41
C LEU A 262 4.10 -12.57 10.51
N LEU A 263 4.25 -11.27 10.31
CA LEU A 263 5.53 -10.58 10.47
C LEU A 263 5.90 -10.35 11.94
N PHE A 264 5.11 -10.80 12.94
CA PHE A 264 5.55 -10.88 14.34
C PHE A 264 6.89 -11.62 14.48
N PHE A 265 7.14 -12.64 13.64
CA PHE A 265 8.41 -13.38 13.64
C PHE A 265 9.64 -12.50 13.31
N TYR A 266 9.45 -11.27 12.82
CA TYR A 266 10.55 -10.35 12.48
C TYR A 266 11.33 -9.90 13.70
N VAL A 267 10.75 -10.00 14.90
CA VAL A 267 11.46 -9.70 16.16
C VAL A 267 12.74 -10.53 16.26
N TRP A 268 12.75 -11.75 15.76
CA TRP A 268 13.91 -12.67 15.81
C TRP A 268 14.79 -12.60 14.57
N VAL A 269 14.27 -12.06 13.48
CA VAL A 269 14.93 -12.05 12.17
C VAL A 269 15.74 -10.78 11.97
N VAL A 270 15.25 -9.64 12.44
CA VAL A 270 15.84 -8.32 12.17
C VAL A 270 16.95 -8.01 13.18
N PRO A 271 18.24 -7.97 12.77
CA PRO A 271 19.31 -7.47 13.61
C PRO A 271 19.28 -5.94 13.68
N GLU A 272 19.94 -5.39 14.70
CA GLU A 272 20.19 -3.95 14.74
C GLU A 272 21.27 -3.56 13.71
N SER A 273 21.36 -2.28 13.37
CA SER A 273 22.44 -1.77 12.53
C SER A 273 23.75 -1.68 13.30
N ALA A 274 24.77 -2.42 12.84
CA ALA A 274 26.13 -2.31 13.36
C ALA A 274 26.67 -0.87 13.23
N ARG A 275 26.31 -0.16 12.15
CA ARG A 275 26.72 1.25 11.95
C ARG A 275 26.06 2.17 12.97
N TRP A 276 24.76 1.99 13.22
CA TRP A 276 24.04 2.78 14.20
C TRP A 276 24.61 2.58 15.61
N LEU A 277 24.91 1.33 16.00
CA LEU A 277 25.53 1.01 17.28
C LEU A 277 26.87 1.74 17.47
N LEU A 278 27.72 1.77 16.44
CA LEU A 278 28.98 2.52 16.45
C LEU A 278 28.78 4.02 16.64
N VAL A 279 27.80 4.62 15.94
CA VAL A 279 27.48 6.05 16.06
C VAL A 279 26.92 6.40 17.44
N GLN A 280 26.21 5.47 18.08
CA GLN A 280 25.73 5.63 19.46
C GLN A 280 26.81 5.35 20.53
N GLY A 281 28.02 4.97 20.14
CA GLY A 281 29.12 4.65 21.06
C GLY A 281 29.03 3.25 21.70
N ARG A 282 28.09 2.40 21.26
CA ARG A 282 27.91 1.01 21.72
C ARG A 282 28.83 0.07 20.91
N VAL A 283 30.14 0.28 21.05
CA VAL A 283 31.14 -0.38 20.19
C VAL A 283 31.22 -1.88 20.45
N ASP A 284 31.15 -2.32 21.70
CA ASP A 284 31.26 -3.75 22.05
C ASP A 284 30.12 -4.58 21.43
N GLU A 285 28.89 -4.08 21.51
CA GLU A 285 27.73 -4.70 20.87
C GLU A 285 27.84 -4.72 19.34
N ALA A 286 28.39 -3.65 18.75
CA ALA A 286 28.63 -3.60 17.31
C ALA A 286 29.67 -4.65 16.88
N GLN A 287 30.76 -4.79 17.64
CA GLN A 287 31.80 -5.80 17.38
C GLN A 287 31.25 -7.22 17.50
N GLU A 288 30.48 -7.51 18.56
CA GLU A 288 29.82 -8.81 18.74
C GLU A 288 28.89 -9.15 17.56
N LEU A 289 28.08 -8.17 17.13
CA LEU A 289 27.16 -8.35 16.01
C LEU A 289 27.89 -8.57 14.67
N LEU A 290 28.99 -7.85 14.45
CA LEU A 290 29.84 -8.02 13.26
C LEU A 290 30.54 -9.37 13.27
N GLN A 291 31.04 -9.84 14.41
CA GLN A 291 31.64 -11.17 14.55
C GLN A 291 30.63 -12.28 14.30
N LYS A 292 29.40 -12.16 14.83
CA LYS A 292 28.30 -13.10 14.53
C LYS A 292 27.99 -13.15 13.03
N ALA A 293 27.90 -11.99 12.38
CA ALA A 293 27.70 -11.91 10.93
C ALA A 293 28.87 -12.54 10.15
N ALA A 294 30.11 -12.36 10.63
CA ALA A 294 31.30 -12.97 10.05
C ALA A 294 31.27 -14.50 10.16
N ALA A 295 30.88 -15.02 11.33
CA ALA A 295 30.73 -16.45 11.57
C ALA A 295 29.68 -17.08 10.65
N CYS A 296 28.49 -16.47 10.49
CA CYS A 296 27.48 -16.94 9.55
C CYS A 296 27.93 -16.82 8.07
N ASN A 297 28.92 -15.95 7.77
CA ASN A 297 29.54 -15.84 6.46
C ASN A 297 30.77 -16.75 6.27
N HIS A 298 31.12 -17.56 7.27
CA HIS A 298 32.35 -18.37 7.30
C HIS A 298 33.62 -17.53 7.08
N ARG A 299 33.66 -16.33 7.68
CA ARG A 299 34.81 -15.42 7.63
C ARG A 299 35.18 -14.92 9.02
N THR A 300 36.43 -14.51 9.16
CA THR A 300 36.95 -13.86 10.36
C THR A 300 37.30 -12.41 10.03
N ILE A 301 36.92 -11.49 10.92
CA ILE A 301 37.29 -10.08 10.79
C ILE A 301 38.65 -9.90 11.50
N PRO A 302 39.66 -9.30 10.85
CA PRO A 302 40.92 -8.95 11.50
C PRO A 302 40.68 -8.09 12.76
N PRO A 303 41.31 -8.42 13.91
CA PRO A 303 41.12 -7.68 15.15
C PRO A 303 41.53 -6.20 15.01
N GLU A 304 42.53 -5.90 14.18
CA GLU A 304 43.01 -4.53 13.95
C GLU A 304 41.92 -3.64 13.33
N LEU A 305 41.06 -4.22 12.47
CA LEU A 305 39.94 -3.49 11.87
C LEU A 305 38.81 -3.25 12.88
N LEU A 306 38.62 -4.16 13.83
CA LEU A 306 37.63 -3.99 14.91
C LEU A 306 38.09 -2.93 15.90
N ASP A 307 39.38 -2.88 16.23
CA ASP A 307 39.97 -1.87 17.13
C ASP A 307 39.93 -0.47 16.49
N GLN A 308 40.15 -0.38 15.18
CA GLN A 308 40.02 0.88 14.44
C GLN A 308 38.60 1.48 14.46
N LEU A 309 37.56 0.70 14.76
CA LEU A 309 36.18 1.19 14.91
C LEU A 309 35.99 1.99 16.21
N GLN A 310 36.76 1.72 17.27
CA GLN A 310 36.68 2.46 18.53
C GLN A 310 37.02 3.95 18.36
N ASN A 311 37.93 4.25 17.42
CA ASN A 311 38.38 5.62 17.12
C ASN A 311 37.40 6.44 16.26
N GLU A 312 36.39 5.83 15.62
CA GLU A 312 35.43 6.53 14.74
C GLU A 312 34.19 7.11 15.49
N THR A 313 34.09 6.93 16.81
CA THR A 313 32.93 7.35 17.65
C THR A 313 32.69 8.86 17.73
N LYS A 314 33.61 9.70 17.23
CA LYS A 314 33.55 11.18 17.34
C LYS A 314 32.99 11.89 16.10
N SER A 315 32.04 11.31 15.37
CA SER A 315 31.33 12.09 14.33
C SER A 315 30.31 13.01 14.99
N PRO A 316 30.35 14.34 14.74
CA PRO A 316 29.37 15.26 15.31
C PRO A 316 27.96 14.94 14.84
N LYS A 317 26.97 15.05 15.74
CA LYS A 317 25.54 14.92 15.40
C LYS A 317 25.18 16.05 14.43
N GLY A 318 25.05 15.71 13.15
CA GLY A 318 24.66 16.67 12.11
C GLY A 318 23.20 17.08 12.24
N ASN A 319 22.93 18.37 12.16
CA ASN A 319 21.56 18.89 12.06
C ASN A 319 21.11 18.90 10.58
N VAL A 320 19.85 18.63 10.29
CA VAL A 320 19.29 18.66 8.92
C VAL A 320 19.51 20.03 8.25
N LEU A 321 19.52 21.11 9.04
CA LEU A 321 19.81 22.47 8.56
C LEU A 321 21.21 22.62 7.92
N VAL A 322 22.15 21.71 8.24
CA VAL A 322 23.49 21.69 7.63
C VAL A 322 23.41 21.43 6.12
N LEU A 323 22.41 20.69 5.64
CA LEU A 323 22.18 20.43 4.20
C LEU A 323 21.96 21.73 3.41
N PHE A 324 21.35 22.73 4.03
CA PHE A 324 21.05 24.03 3.40
C PHE A 324 22.13 25.09 3.65
N HIS A 325 23.01 24.85 4.62
CA HIS A 325 24.09 25.77 4.96
C HIS A 325 25.19 25.79 3.89
N TYR A 326 25.62 24.61 3.44
CA TYR A 326 26.69 24.49 2.44
C TYR A 326 26.13 24.60 1.01
N GLN A 327 26.70 25.50 0.19
CA GLN A 327 26.20 25.80 -1.16
C GLN A 327 26.12 24.56 -2.07
N HIS A 328 27.11 23.66 -1.99
CA HIS A 328 27.11 22.42 -2.76
C HIS A 328 25.98 21.47 -2.33
N LEU A 329 25.86 21.22 -1.02
CA LEU A 329 24.82 20.34 -0.46
C LEU A 329 23.41 20.92 -0.72
N ARG A 330 23.26 22.24 -0.64
CA ARG A 330 22.00 22.92 -0.96
C ARG A 330 21.59 22.70 -2.41
N LYS A 331 22.53 22.85 -3.36
CA LYS A 331 22.26 22.59 -4.79
C LYS A 331 21.83 21.14 -5.03
N VAL A 332 22.55 20.16 -4.46
CA VAL A 332 22.21 18.73 -4.61
C VAL A 332 20.85 18.44 -3.99
N THR A 333 20.57 18.98 -2.80
CA THR A 333 19.28 18.78 -2.11
C THR A 333 18.11 19.34 -2.91
N LEU A 334 18.22 20.57 -3.43
CA LEU A 334 17.16 21.18 -4.25
C LEU A 334 16.90 20.40 -5.55
N ILE A 335 17.96 19.92 -6.21
CA ILE A 335 17.82 19.09 -7.42
C ILE A 335 17.11 17.77 -7.07
N LEU A 336 17.51 17.10 -5.99
CA LEU A 336 16.87 15.85 -5.58
C LEU A 336 15.42 16.04 -5.18
N LEU A 337 15.08 17.13 -4.48
CA LEU A 337 13.69 17.47 -4.14
C LEU A 337 12.84 17.66 -5.41
N ALA A 338 13.34 18.40 -6.39
CA ALA A 338 12.64 18.61 -7.66
C ALA A 338 12.44 17.30 -8.44
N VAL A 339 13.47 16.46 -8.53
CA VAL A 339 13.38 15.16 -9.22
C VAL A 339 12.39 14.24 -8.50
N TRP A 340 12.48 14.13 -7.17
CA TRP A 340 11.54 13.32 -6.39
C TRP A 340 10.09 13.81 -6.51
N PHE A 341 9.88 15.13 -6.55
CA PHE A 341 8.56 15.70 -6.74
C PHE A 341 7.96 15.29 -8.09
N VAL A 342 8.71 15.45 -9.18
CA VAL A 342 8.26 15.08 -10.53
C VAL A 342 8.01 13.57 -10.64
N ASP A 343 8.95 12.74 -10.17
CA ASP A 343 8.82 11.28 -10.19
C ASP A 343 7.59 10.82 -9.39
N SER A 344 7.39 11.38 -8.19
CA SER A 344 6.24 11.03 -7.33
C SER A 344 4.92 11.47 -7.95
N LEU A 345 4.87 12.68 -8.53
CA LEU A 345 3.66 13.21 -9.17
C LEU A 345 3.23 12.33 -10.34
N VAL A 346 4.18 11.94 -11.21
CA VAL A 346 3.89 11.07 -12.36
C VAL A 346 3.52 9.66 -11.89
N TYR A 347 4.30 9.08 -10.96
CA TYR A 347 4.08 7.73 -10.48
C TYR A 347 2.71 7.57 -9.80
N TYR A 348 2.40 8.42 -8.81
CA TYR A 348 1.13 8.35 -8.10
C TYR A 348 -0.03 8.84 -8.97
N GLY A 349 0.17 9.86 -9.81
CA GLY A 349 -0.87 10.35 -10.72
C GLY A 349 -1.37 9.28 -11.68
N LEU A 350 -0.46 8.49 -12.26
CA LEU A 350 -0.82 7.38 -13.15
C LEU A 350 -1.32 6.16 -12.36
N SER A 351 -0.63 5.79 -11.29
CA SER A 351 -0.93 4.56 -10.54
C SER A 351 -2.22 4.64 -9.70
N LEU A 352 -2.67 5.84 -9.35
CA LEU A 352 -3.93 6.03 -8.63
C LEU A 352 -5.12 6.25 -9.57
N ASN A 353 -4.87 6.55 -10.85
CA ASN A 353 -5.90 6.75 -11.86
C ASN A 353 -6.15 5.49 -12.71
N VAL A 354 -6.11 4.32 -12.08
CA VAL A 354 -6.23 3.00 -12.75
C VAL A 354 -7.54 2.87 -13.53
N GLY A 355 -8.61 3.52 -13.07
CA GLY A 355 -9.94 3.47 -13.68
C GLY A 355 -10.08 4.24 -14.99
N SER A 356 -9.20 5.21 -15.28
CA SER A 356 -9.35 6.05 -16.48
C SER A 356 -8.81 5.42 -17.77
N PHE A 357 -8.08 4.31 -17.68
CA PHE A 357 -7.41 3.69 -18.83
C PHE A 357 -8.38 2.90 -19.74
N GLY A 358 -9.66 2.79 -19.39
CA GLY A 358 -10.68 2.09 -20.20
C GLY A 358 -10.57 0.56 -20.20
N LEU A 359 -9.55 0.01 -19.56
CA LEU A 359 -9.45 -1.42 -19.23
C LEU A 359 -10.09 -1.71 -17.88
N ASN A 360 -10.41 -2.98 -17.65
CA ASN A 360 -10.82 -3.47 -16.34
C ASN A 360 -9.76 -3.12 -15.27
N ILE A 361 -10.18 -2.49 -14.17
CA ILE A 361 -9.29 -2.03 -13.08
C ILE A 361 -8.35 -3.12 -12.54
N TYR A 362 -8.79 -4.38 -12.50
CA TYR A 362 -8.00 -5.51 -12.03
C TYR A 362 -6.90 -5.86 -13.03
N LEU A 363 -7.23 -5.86 -14.33
CA LEU A 363 -6.29 -6.13 -15.40
C LEU A 363 -5.26 -5.00 -15.51
N THR A 364 -5.69 -3.74 -15.43
CA THR A 364 -4.78 -2.59 -15.44
C THR A 364 -3.74 -2.68 -14.31
N GLN A 365 -4.17 -3.02 -13.10
CA GLN A 365 -3.27 -3.19 -11.97
C GLN A 365 -2.30 -4.38 -12.15
N LEU A 366 -2.77 -5.49 -12.73
CA LEU A 366 -1.92 -6.63 -13.06
C LEU A 366 -0.84 -6.24 -14.09
N VAL A 367 -1.21 -5.46 -15.11
CA VAL A 367 -0.29 -4.95 -16.12
C VAL A 367 0.74 -4.01 -15.50
N PHE A 368 0.35 -3.12 -14.58
CA PHE A 368 1.29 -2.26 -13.86
C PHE A 368 2.36 -3.08 -13.11
N GLY A 369 1.95 -4.07 -12.32
CA GLY A 369 2.90 -4.95 -11.63
C GLY A 369 3.78 -5.74 -12.61
N LEU A 370 3.21 -6.24 -13.71
CA LEU A 370 3.95 -7.01 -14.70
C LEU A 370 5.00 -6.19 -15.45
N VAL A 371 4.68 -4.94 -15.83
CA VAL A 371 5.58 -4.04 -16.58
C VAL A 371 6.71 -3.52 -15.68
N GLU A 372 6.44 -3.35 -14.38
CA GLU A 372 7.45 -2.90 -13.42
C GLU A 372 8.60 -3.90 -13.24
N LEU A 373 8.36 -5.22 -13.34
CA LEU A 373 9.40 -6.25 -13.18
C LEU A 373 10.54 -6.12 -14.22
N PRO A 374 10.29 -6.21 -15.54
CA PRO A 374 11.34 -6.06 -16.55
C PRO A 374 11.96 -4.66 -16.52
N ALA A 375 11.18 -3.61 -16.20
CA ALA A 375 11.70 -2.25 -16.06
C ALA A 375 12.72 -2.14 -14.91
N ARG A 376 12.44 -2.74 -13.75
CA ARG A 376 13.35 -2.74 -12.58
C ARG A 376 14.66 -3.48 -12.88
N PHE A 377 14.63 -4.62 -13.56
CA PHE A 377 15.84 -5.32 -14.00
C PHE A 377 16.61 -4.55 -15.09
N GLY A 378 15.90 -4.01 -16.08
CA GLY A 378 16.47 -3.18 -17.15
C GLY A 378 17.15 -1.92 -16.61
N CYS A 379 16.64 -1.34 -15.53
CA CYS A 379 17.23 -0.18 -14.86
C CYS A 379 18.67 -0.45 -14.41
N ILE A 380 18.98 -1.63 -13.85
CA ILE A 380 20.35 -1.98 -13.44
C ILE A 380 21.30 -1.91 -14.64
N PHE A 381 20.90 -2.53 -15.75
CA PHE A 381 21.70 -2.57 -16.98
C PHE A 381 21.91 -1.18 -17.56
N MET A 382 20.84 -0.38 -17.65
CA MET A 382 20.91 0.99 -18.15
C MET A 382 21.84 1.86 -17.29
N LEU A 383 21.71 1.77 -15.97
CA LEU A 383 22.54 2.53 -15.03
C LEU A 383 24.03 2.18 -15.13
N GLN A 384 24.36 0.91 -15.37
CA GLN A 384 25.74 0.47 -15.57
C GLN A 384 26.33 0.95 -16.90
N ARG A 385 25.51 1.05 -17.95
CA ARG A 385 25.98 1.37 -19.31
C ARG A 385 26.01 2.87 -19.62
N PHE A 386 24.97 3.61 -19.26
CA PHE A 386 24.77 5.02 -19.65
C PHE A 386 24.96 6.00 -18.48
N GLY A 387 25.12 5.49 -17.26
CA GLY A 387 25.25 6.30 -16.06
C GLY A 387 23.93 6.93 -15.58
N ARG A 388 23.90 7.30 -14.30
CA ARG A 388 22.67 7.74 -13.60
C ARG A 388 21.97 8.96 -14.23
N ARG A 389 22.73 10.00 -14.58
CA ARG A 389 22.15 11.28 -15.03
C ARG A 389 21.45 11.14 -16.38
N GLN A 390 22.07 10.45 -17.34
CA GLN A 390 21.48 10.29 -18.67
C GLN A 390 20.27 9.36 -18.62
N CYS A 391 20.35 8.25 -17.87
CA CYS A 391 19.20 7.36 -17.68
C CYS A 391 17.99 8.12 -17.16
N GLN A 392 18.13 8.87 -16.06
CA GLN A 392 17.02 9.60 -15.45
C GLN A 392 16.41 10.64 -16.43
N ALA A 393 17.25 11.38 -17.15
CA ALA A 393 16.78 12.38 -18.10
C ALA A 393 16.01 11.75 -19.26
N TRP A 394 16.54 10.66 -19.85
CA TRP A 394 15.88 9.97 -20.95
C TRP A 394 14.57 9.32 -20.53
N THR A 395 14.51 8.68 -19.36
CA THR A 395 13.27 8.05 -18.88
C THR A 395 12.18 9.09 -18.59
N LEU A 396 12.54 10.24 -18.03
CA LEU A 396 11.59 11.33 -17.81
C LEU A 396 11.09 11.95 -19.12
N LEU A 397 11.97 12.16 -20.09
CA LEU A 397 11.58 12.66 -21.41
C LEU A 397 10.64 11.69 -22.12
N VAL A 398 10.99 10.40 -22.17
CA VAL A 398 10.16 9.37 -22.79
C VAL A 398 8.82 9.26 -22.08
N GLY A 399 8.80 9.20 -20.74
CA GLY A 399 7.57 9.14 -19.95
C GLY A 399 6.66 10.34 -20.17
N GLY A 400 7.22 11.55 -20.18
CA GLY A 400 6.49 12.78 -20.47
C GLY A 400 5.94 12.82 -21.90
N SER A 401 6.73 12.39 -22.89
CA SER A 401 6.26 12.27 -24.27
C SER A 401 5.11 11.28 -24.41
N MET A 402 5.17 10.12 -23.74
CA MET A 402 4.06 9.15 -23.75
C MET A 402 2.79 9.73 -23.12
N CYS A 403 2.91 10.49 -22.03
CA CYS A 403 1.78 11.18 -21.41
C CYS A 403 1.17 12.27 -22.31
N LEU A 404 1.94 12.88 -23.22
CA LEU A 404 1.39 13.80 -24.23
C LEU A 404 0.71 13.05 -25.38
N ILE A 405 1.28 11.91 -25.79
CA ILE A 405 0.70 11.08 -26.86
C ILE A 405 -0.67 10.53 -26.46
N ILE A 406 -0.88 10.14 -25.19
CA ILE A 406 -2.15 9.57 -24.73
C ILE A 406 -3.35 10.52 -24.94
N ILE A 407 -3.12 11.84 -24.97
CA ILE A 407 -4.16 12.86 -25.20
C ILE A 407 -4.74 12.74 -26.62
N PHE A 408 -3.94 12.28 -27.58
CA PHE A 408 -4.35 12.15 -28.98
C PHE A 408 -5.00 10.80 -29.30
N ILE A 409 -5.09 9.88 -28.33
CA ILE A 409 -5.68 8.56 -28.52
C ILE A 409 -7.18 8.62 -28.15
N PRO A 410 -8.11 8.41 -29.10
CA PRO A 410 -9.53 8.41 -28.82
C PRO A 410 -9.96 7.16 -28.03
N PRO A 411 -10.88 7.29 -27.05
CA PRO A 411 -11.39 6.17 -26.27
C PRO A 411 -12.09 5.15 -27.18
N GLY A 412 -11.66 3.87 -27.12
CA GLY A 412 -12.31 2.75 -27.81
C GLY A 412 -11.56 2.12 -29.00
N THR A 413 -10.37 2.61 -29.37
CA THR A 413 -9.68 2.15 -30.59
C THR A 413 -8.71 0.97 -30.42
N ILE A 414 -8.28 0.63 -29.20
CA ILE A 414 -7.06 -0.19 -29.02
C ILE A 414 -7.34 -1.65 -28.60
N TRP A 415 -8.49 -1.97 -27.99
CA TRP A 415 -8.75 -3.34 -27.51
C TRP A 415 -10.19 -3.77 -27.76
N PRO A 416 -10.46 -4.82 -28.57
CA PRO A 416 -11.75 -5.49 -28.50
C PRO A 416 -11.93 -6.06 -27.08
N PRO A 417 -13.12 -5.96 -26.46
CA PRO A 417 -13.34 -6.41 -25.09
C PRO A 417 -13.11 -7.92 -24.97
N LEU A 418 -11.95 -8.30 -24.41
CA LEU A 418 -11.53 -9.70 -24.24
C LEU A 418 -12.30 -10.43 -23.12
N LEU A 419 -13.13 -9.73 -22.37
CA LEU A 419 -14.09 -10.27 -21.42
C LEU A 419 -15.35 -9.41 -21.53
N PRO A 420 -16.57 -9.98 -21.46
CA PRO A 420 -17.78 -9.18 -21.40
C PRO A 420 -17.72 -8.34 -20.13
N HIS A 421 -17.37 -7.06 -20.28
CA HIS A 421 -17.90 -6.06 -19.40
C HIS A 421 -19.42 -6.16 -19.52
N ALA A 422 -20.13 -6.07 -18.39
CA ALA A 422 -21.52 -5.64 -18.39
C ALA A 422 -21.56 -4.24 -19.00
N GLN A 423 -21.64 -4.17 -20.32
CA GLN A 423 -21.60 -2.93 -21.07
C GLN A 423 -22.99 -2.31 -21.05
N GLU A 424 -23.04 -1.00 -20.80
CA GLU A 424 -24.11 -0.13 -21.28
C GLU A 424 -24.48 -0.53 -22.73
N PRO A 425 -25.77 -0.84 -23.02
CA PRO A 425 -26.21 -0.93 -24.39
C PRO A 425 -26.56 0.47 -24.88
N SER A 426 -25.63 1.11 -25.58
CA SER A 426 -25.99 2.04 -26.65
C SER A 426 -26.67 1.22 -27.74
N GLY A 427 -27.93 1.57 -28.02
CA GLY A 427 -28.83 0.75 -28.82
C GLY A 427 -28.33 0.47 -30.24
N ASP A 428 -28.47 -0.78 -30.65
CA ASP A 428 -29.03 -1.10 -31.95
C ASP A 428 -29.73 -2.45 -31.92
N LYS A 429 -30.89 -2.48 -32.58
CA LYS A 429 -31.84 -3.60 -32.62
C LYS A 429 -31.18 -4.82 -33.27
N LEU A 430 -31.25 -6.00 -32.64
CA LEU A 430 -31.48 -7.23 -33.41
C LEU A 430 -32.03 -8.41 -32.58
N SER A 431 -32.91 -9.13 -33.26
CA SER A 431 -33.75 -10.27 -32.92
C SER A 431 -33.09 -11.47 -32.23
N VAL A 432 -33.85 -12.04 -31.29
CA VAL A 432 -33.69 -13.36 -30.66
C VAL A 432 -33.67 -14.50 -31.69
N PRO A 433 -32.82 -15.53 -31.50
CA PRO A 433 -33.35 -16.89 -31.50
C PRO A 433 -32.92 -17.72 -30.29
N LYS A 434 -33.81 -18.67 -29.96
CA LYS A 434 -33.75 -19.65 -28.88
C LYS A 434 -32.63 -20.69 -29.08
N SER A 435 -32.31 -21.34 -27.96
CA SER A 435 -31.60 -22.63 -27.77
C SER A 435 -30.09 -22.55 -27.52
N ILE A 436 -29.68 -22.96 -26.32
CA ILE A 436 -28.61 -23.94 -26.03
C ILE A 436 -28.72 -24.31 -24.53
N GLN A 437 -28.68 -25.61 -24.26
CA GLN A 437 -28.81 -26.28 -22.96
C GLN A 437 -27.59 -26.04 -22.03
N PRO A 438 -27.73 -26.19 -20.69
CA PRO A 438 -26.63 -25.99 -19.75
C PRO A 438 -25.62 -27.14 -19.82
N PHE A 439 -24.34 -26.77 -19.96
CA PHE A 439 -23.20 -27.69 -19.85
C PHE A 439 -22.97 -28.08 -18.38
N VAL A 440 -22.96 -29.40 -18.14
CA VAL A 440 -22.67 -30.04 -16.86
C VAL A 440 -21.15 -30.04 -16.63
N HIS A 441 -20.71 -29.55 -15.46
CA HIS A 441 -19.31 -29.64 -15.02
C HIS A 441 -18.93 -31.10 -14.68
N PRO A 442 -17.73 -31.59 -15.07
CA PRO A 442 -17.19 -32.85 -14.56
C PRO A 442 -16.55 -32.64 -13.16
N PRO A 443 -16.48 -33.69 -12.32
CA PRO A 443 -15.99 -33.60 -10.95
C PRO A 443 -14.45 -33.51 -10.88
N ALA A 444 -13.96 -32.83 -9.83
CA ALA A 444 -12.54 -32.64 -9.54
C ALA A 444 -11.83 -33.95 -9.14
N PRO A 445 -10.54 -34.12 -9.49
CA PRO A 445 -9.71 -35.24 -9.02
C PRO A 445 -9.20 -35.00 -7.57
N PRO A 446 -8.84 -36.08 -6.84
CA PRO A 446 -8.58 -36.02 -5.41
C PRO A 446 -7.23 -35.38 -5.06
N LEU A 447 -7.22 -34.71 -3.91
CA LEU A 447 -6.08 -34.11 -3.23
C LEU A 447 -5.00 -35.15 -2.90
N LEU A 448 -3.79 -34.93 -3.43
CA LEU A 448 -2.58 -35.60 -2.96
C LEU A 448 -2.14 -34.98 -1.64
N THR A 449 -2.29 -35.73 -0.56
CA THR A 449 -1.73 -35.46 0.76
C THR A 449 -0.21 -35.60 0.71
N VAL A 450 0.52 -34.49 0.94
CA VAL A 450 1.97 -34.49 1.20
C VAL A 450 2.18 -34.30 2.71
N PRO A 451 2.96 -35.16 3.39
CA PRO A 451 3.18 -35.05 4.83
C PRO A 451 4.09 -33.85 5.19
N PRO A 452 3.85 -33.16 6.32
CA PRO A 452 4.65 -32.02 6.73
C PRO A 452 5.83 -32.51 7.58
N SER A 453 6.95 -32.82 6.93
CA SER A 453 8.20 -32.98 7.66
C SER A 453 9.37 -32.77 6.72
N ILE A 454 10.29 -31.89 7.15
CA ILE A 454 11.58 -31.52 6.55
C ILE A 454 11.52 -30.26 5.66
N LEU A 455 11.62 -29.07 6.29
CA LEU A 455 12.54 -27.97 5.92
C LEU A 455 12.27 -26.69 6.74
N LEU A 456 12.53 -26.76 8.04
CA LEU A 456 12.83 -25.60 8.88
C LEU A 456 14.00 -25.99 9.79
N SER A 457 15.21 -26.00 9.23
CA SER A 457 16.41 -25.86 10.05
C SER A 457 16.67 -24.36 10.22
N PRO A 458 16.83 -23.85 11.45
CA PRO A 458 17.14 -22.44 11.66
C PRO A 458 18.62 -22.22 11.34
N VAL A 459 18.90 -21.53 10.24
CA VAL A 459 20.22 -20.94 10.01
C VAL A 459 20.32 -19.69 10.90
N CYS A 460 21.24 -19.72 11.87
CA CYS A 460 21.62 -18.63 12.77
C CYS A 460 20.44 -17.95 13.52
N SER A 461 19.90 -18.62 14.55
CA SER A 461 19.02 -17.98 15.54
C SER A 461 19.80 -16.94 16.37
N LEU A 462 19.64 -15.65 16.02
CA LEU A 462 20.05 -14.50 16.83
C LEU A 462 19.13 -14.37 18.06
N SER A 463 19.27 -15.26 19.03
CA SER A 463 18.75 -15.04 20.37
C SER A 463 19.77 -14.24 21.18
N VAL A 464 19.36 -13.05 21.62
CA VAL A 464 20.08 -12.26 22.61
C VAL A 464 19.83 -12.91 23.98
N PRO A 465 20.85 -13.29 24.76
CA PRO A 465 20.59 -13.64 26.15
C PRO A 465 20.21 -12.37 26.91
N GLN A 466 18.98 -12.31 27.42
CA GLN A 466 18.56 -11.29 28.37
C GLN A 466 19.32 -11.48 29.68
N SER A 467 20.41 -10.73 29.87
CA SER A 467 20.93 -10.44 31.20
C SER A 467 20.21 -9.19 31.74
N ILE A 468 19.12 -9.41 32.48
CA ILE A 468 18.53 -8.38 33.33
C ILE A 468 19.33 -8.36 34.63
N PRO A 469 20.07 -7.29 34.99
CA PRO A 469 20.63 -7.19 36.32
C PRO A 469 19.49 -6.87 37.29
N GLN A 470 19.17 -7.82 38.17
CA GLN A 470 18.40 -7.56 39.38
C GLN A 470 19.23 -6.69 40.32
N SER A 471 19.01 -5.38 40.31
CA SER A 471 19.23 -4.53 41.48
C SER A 471 18.52 -3.19 41.29
N VAL A 472 18.09 -2.61 42.40
CA VAL A 472 17.41 -1.30 42.54
C VAL A 472 15.88 -1.33 42.45
N PHE A 473 15.25 -1.93 43.47
CA PHE A 473 14.01 -1.39 44.06
C PHE A 473 14.32 -1.03 45.52
N PRO A 474 14.11 0.22 45.97
CA PRO A 474 14.28 0.56 47.37
C PRO A 474 13.11 0.01 48.20
N SER A 475 13.45 -0.73 49.25
CA SER A 475 12.53 -1.31 50.22
C SER A 475 11.76 -0.22 50.97
N ILE A 476 10.43 -0.27 50.88
CA ILE A 476 9.52 0.50 51.74
C ILE A 476 9.50 -0.20 53.10
N HIS A 477 10.06 0.45 54.12
CA HIS A 477 9.99 0.04 55.51
C HIS A 477 8.56 0.23 56.05
N LEU A 478 7.87 -0.86 56.38
CA LEU A 478 6.72 -0.86 57.27
C LEU A 478 7.21 -0.78 58.72
N THR A 479 6.83 0.29 59.41
CA THR A 479 7.04 0.52 60.84
C THR A 479 6.12 -0.38 61.68
N LYS A 480 6.69 -0.95 62.76
CA LYS A 480 5.99 -1.68 63.82
C LYS A 480 5.02 -0.77 64.59
N PRO A 481 3.91 -1.30 65.16
CA PRO A 481 3.08 -0.59 66.11
C PRO A 481 3.66 -0.64 67.53
N ILE A 482 3.44 0.41 68.31
CA ILE A 482 3.70 0.49 69.76
C ILE A 482 2.34 0.48 70.47
N ARG A 483 2.19 -0.42 71.46
CA ARG A 483 1.27 -0.48 72.62
C ARG A 483 -0.11 0.20 72.50
N ALA A 484 -1.18 -0.56 72.70
CA ALA A 484 -1.67 -0.96 74.03
C ALA A 484 -2.42 -2.30 73.93
#